data_AF-A0A1I9WIJ3-F1
#
_entry.id   AF-A0A1I9WIJ3-F1
#
_cell.length_a   1.000
_cell.length_b   1.000
_cell.length_c   1.000
_cell.angle_alpha   90.00
_cell.angle_beta   90.00
_cell.angle_gamma   90.00
#
_symmetry.space_group_name_H-M   'P 1'
#
loop_
_entity.id
_entity.type
_entity.pdbx_description
1 polymer ?
#
loop_
_entity_poly.entity_id
_entity_poly.type
_entity_poly.pdbx_seq_one_letter_code
_entity_poly.pdbx_strand_id
1 'polypeptide(L)'
;AWQRFGGSVATHPMVVERLADLAGIPVRYLAREQQGEVKAAIPTWGRDLALSKDVLKRNGKKGLFDLGNAELILPAAADAQAPLRHRGRYLSALNENRFSGLKLQTEQLAMARTPEELSKKFRYNQRRELRLLEEAGGVVRPVSDFSSAELAAIYCDLFQRRWGFPATGAARMAEVIELLRELLIGSVIFLNDAPIAIQLVYRVEAPEWISVEYINGGVDPETREFSPGSVLSFLNTQSAWEHARALDKP
;
A
#
# COMPACT_ATOMS: atom_id res chain seq x y z
N ALA A 1 -1.06 21.14 0.58
CA ALA A 1 -1.13 20.47 1.91
C ALA A 1 -0.31 19.20 1.93
N TRP A 2 -0.63 18.16 1.12
CA TRP A 2 0.13 16.89 1.12
C TRP A 2 1.64 17.10 0.91
N GLN A 3 2.05 17.90 -0.09
CA GLN A 3 3.47 18.21 -0.32
C GLN A 3 4.17 18.95 0.84
N ARG A 4 3.41 19.64 1.71
CA ARG A 4 3.95 20.42 2.84
C ARG A 4 3.97 19.62 4.13
N PHE A 5 2.96 18.79 4.36
CA PHE A 5 2.72 18.12 5.65
C PHE A 5 2.75 16.60 5.57
N GLY A 6 2.94 16.04 4.38
CA GLY A 6 2.92 14.60 4.14
C GLY A 6 1.53 14.00 4.09
N GLY A 7 1.53 12.67 3.98
CA GLY A 7 0.39 11.78 4.02
C GLY A 7 0.84 10.36 3.71
N SER A 8 -0.11 9.44 3.53
CA SER A 8 0.17 8.07 3.11
C SER A 8 -0.09 7.88 1.61
N VAL A 9 0.20 6.70 1.06
CA VAL A 9 -0.15 6.35 -0.33
C VAL A 9 -1.62 6.61 -0.59
N ALA A 10 -2.51 6.16 0.31
CA ALA A 10 -3.95 6.28 0.14
C ALA A 10 -4.48 7.73 0.18
N THR A 11 -3.70 8.67 0.69
CA THR A 11 -4.07 10.10 0.75
C THR A 11 -3.27 10.97 -0.23
N HIS A 12 -2.36 10.35 -1.00
CA HIS A 12 -1.58 11.04 -2.01
C HIS A 12 -2.50 11.61 -3.10
N PRO A 13 -2.37 12.90 -3.49
CA PRO A 13 -3.30 13.56 -4.42
C PRO A 13 -3.51 12.80 -5.72
N MET A 14 -2.43 12.29 -6.31
CA MET A 14 -2.46 11.50 -7.54
C MET A 14 -3.21 10.16 -7.40
N VAL A 15 -3.06 9.45 -6.27
CA VAL A 15 -3.78 8.20 -6.02
C VAL A 15 -5.27 8.49 -5.87
N VAL A 16 -5.58 9.54 -5.10
CA VAL A 16 -6.95 10.02 -4.89
C VAL A 16 -7.62 10.42 -6.18
N GLU A 17 -6.97 11.25 -6.99
CA GLU A 17 -7.48 11.73 -8.28
C GLU A 17 -7.72 10.56 -9.24
N ARG A 18 -6.67 9.79 -9.56
CA ARG A 18 -6.75 8.73 -10.57
C ARG A 18 -7.75 7.64 -10.23
N LEU A 19 -7.82 7.21 -8.96
CA LEU A 19 -8.77 6.18 -8.54
C LEU A 19 -10.19 6.73 -8.37
N ALA A 20 -10.36 8.01 -8.04
CA ALA A 20 -11.67 8.62 -8.00
C ALA A 20 -12.27 8.85 -9.38
N ASP A 21 -11.43 9.20 -10.36
CA ASP A 21 -11.80 9.29 -11.77
C ASP A 21 -12.22 7.91 -12.30
N LEU A 22 -11.44 6.86 -12.00
CA LEU A 22 -11.83 5.48 -12.31
C LEU A 22 -13.18 5.10 -11.66
N ALA A 23 -13.43 5.55 -10.43
CA ALA A 23 -14.72 5.34 -9.76
C ALA A 23 -15.86 6.20 -10.31
N GLY A 24 -15.57 7.25 -11.08
CA GLY A 24 -16.54 8.27 -11.47
C GLY A 24 -17.23 8.91 -10.27
N ILE A 25 -16.50 9.12 -9.16
CA ILE A 25 -17.03 9.78 -7.96
C ILE A 25 -16.18 11.02 -7.68
N PRO A 26 -16.69 12.24 -7.89
CA PRO A 26 -15.90 13.46 -7.75
C PRO A 26 -15.40 13.63 -6.31
N VAL A 27 -14.13 14.02 -6.19
CA VAL A 27 -13.49 14.27 -4.89
C VAL A 27 -13.79 15.70 -4.46
N ARG A 28 -14.27 15.86 -3.22
CA ARG A 28 -14.32 17.17 -2.58
C ARG A 28 -13.12 17.31 -1.65
N TYR A 29 -12.31 18.35 -1.85
CA TYR A 29 -11.25 18.70 -0.92
C TYR A 29 -11.77 19.70 0.10
N LEU A 30 -11.52 19.43 1.39
CA LEU A 30 -11.81 20.34 2.49
C LEU A 30 -10.49 20.77 3.11
N ALA A 31 -10.33 22.06 3.37
CA ALA A 31 -9.14 22.63 3.98
C ALA A 31 -9.50 23.31 5.31
N ARG A 32 -8.61 23.17 6.30
CA ARG A 32 -8.59 24.03 7.49
C ARG A 32 -7.60 25.14 7.23
N GLU A 33 -8.08 26.37 7.26
CA GLU A 33 -7.25 27.57 7.16
C GLU A 33 -7.08 28.23 8.53
N GLN A 34 -5.91 28.82 8.74
CA GLN A 34 -5.59 29.65 9.89
C GLN A 34 -4.65 30.77 9.42
N GLN A 35 -5.02 32.02 9.71
CA GLN A 35 -4.26 33.20 9.28
C GLN A 35 -3.96 33.24 7.77
N GLY A 36 -4.90 32.76 6.94
CA GLY A 36 -4.76 32.73 5.48
C GLY A 36 -3.90 31.58 4.94
N GLU A 37 -3.38 30.70 5.79
CA GLU A 37 -2.65 29.50 5.36
C GLU A 37 -3.47 28.23 5.56
N VAL A 38 -3.39 27.31 4.58
CA VAL A 38 -3.89 25.95 4.72
C VAL A 38 -3.03 25.18 5.71
N LYS A 39 -3.62 24.79 6.85
CA LYS A 39 -2.99 24.00 7.92
C LYS A 39 -3.31 22.51 7.86
N ALA A 40 -4.43 22.14 7.27
CA ALA A 40 -4.78 20.75 7.01
C ALA A 40 -5.67 20.63 5.78
N ALA A 41 -5.63 19.50 5.09
CA ALA A 41 -6.57 19.21 4.02
C ALA A 41 -6.93 17.73 3.98
N ILE A 42 -8.18 17.43 3.63
CA ILE A 42 -8.66 16.06 3.47
C ILE A 42 -9.44 15.90 2.17
N PRO A 43 -9.24 14.79 1.43
CA PRO A 43 -10.10 14.42 0.33
C PRO A 43 -11.32 13.65 0.86
N THR A 44 -12.52 13.98 0.37
CA THR A 44 -13.77 13.40 0.89
C THR A 44 -14.72 12.94 -0.21
N TRP A 45 -15.48 11.90 0.14
CA TRP A 45 -16.71 11.49 -0.54
C TRP A 45 -17.86 11.56 0.46
N GLY A 46 -18.52 12.72 0.50
CA GLY A 46 -19.61 12.98 1.45
C GLY A 46 -19.11 13.02 2.89
N ARG A 47 -19.55 12.08 3.72
CA ARG A 47 -19.17 11.98 5.16
C ARG A 47 -18.00 11.03 5.41
N ASP A 48 -17.39 10.51 4.37
CA ASP A 48 -16.29 9.55 4.42
C ASP A 48 -15.08 10.16 3.71
N LEU A 49 -13.88 9.74 4.09
CA LEU A 49 -12.67 10.05 3.31
C LEU A 49 -12.79 9.46 1.90
N ALA A 50 -12.17 10.11 0.92
CA ALA A 50 -12.16 9.63 -0.46
C ALA A 50 -11.54 8.23 -0.55
N LEU A 51 -11.91 7.49 -1.60
CA LEU A 51 -11.52 6.08 -1.81
C LEU A 51 -12.05 5.08 -0.77
N SER A 52 -13.01 5.48 0.07
CA SER A 52 -13.66 4.60 1.04
C SER A 52 -14.34 3.40 0.37
N LYS A 53 -13.97 2.18 0.81
CA LYS A 53 -14.62 0.92 0.41
C LYS A 53 -16.14 0.92 0.66
N ASP A 54 -16.58 1.55 1.75
CA ASP A 54 -17.99 1.66 2.11
C ASP A 54 -18.75 2.58 1.14
N VAL A 55 -18.12 3.67 0.68
CA VAL A 55 -18.71 4.54 -0.36
C VAL A 55 -18.79 3.81 -1.69
N LEU A 56 -17.74 3.11 -2.12
CA LEU A 56 -17.76 2.30 -3.34
C LEU A 56 -18.91 1.29 -3.31
N LYS A 57 -19.06 0.56 -2.19
CA LYS A 57 -20.16 -0.38 -1.99
C LYS A 57 -21.54 0.29 -2.10
N ARG A 58 -21.75 1.43 -1.43
CA ARG A 58 -23.03 2.17 -1.49
C ARG A 58 -23.36 2.71 -2.89
N ASN A 59 -22.36 2.93 -3.72
CA ASN A 59 -22.52 3.38 -5.11
C ASN A 59 -22.57 2.22 -6.13
N GLY A 60 -22.72 0.97 -5.68
CA GLY A 60 -22.74 -0.20 -6.58
C GLY A 60 -21.40 -0.56 -7.22
N LYS A 61 -20.30 0.04 -6.75
CA LYS A 61 -18.93 -0.15 -7.27
C LYS A 61 -18.06 -0.98 -6.33
N LYS A 62 -18.68 -1.91 -5.59
CA LYS A 62 -17.98 -2.78 -4.64
C LYS A 62 -16.88 -3.57 -5.38
N GLY A 63 -15.65 -3.45 -4.91
CA GLY A 63 -14.51 -4.18 -5.46
C GLY A 63 -14.06 -3.71 -6.84
N LEU A 64 -14.34 -2.45 -7.19
CA LEU A 64 -13.83 -1.83 -8.42
C LEU A 64 -12.30 -1.84 -8.48
N PHE A 65 -11.65 -1.54 -7.35
CA PHE A 65 -10.22 -1.63 -7.13
C PHE A 65 -9.96 -2.04 -5.67
N ASP A 66 -8.73 -2.44 -5.35
CA ASP A 66 -8.31 -2.76 -3.99
C ASP A 66 -7.14 -1.86 -3.56
N LEU A 67 -7.29 -1.29 -2.37
CA LEU A 67 -6.24 -0.57 -1.64
C LEU A 67 -5.91 -1.25 -0.31
N GLY A 68 -6.32 -2.52 -0.15
CA GLY A 68 -6.03 -3.29 1.04
C GLY A 68 -6.59 -2.58 2.27
N ASN A 69 -5.92 -2.77 3.40
CA ASN A 69 -6.20 -2.01 4.62
C ASN A 69 -5.08 -1.00 4.82
N ALA A 70 -4.91 -0.08 3.86
CA ALA A 70 -3.83 0.91 3.89
C ALA A 70 -3.92 1.85 5.10
N GLU A 71 -2.77 2.25 5.62
CA GLU A 71 -2.68 3.29 6.63
C GLU A 71 -3.16 4.63 6.05
N LEU A 72 -3.97 5.38 6.80
CA LEU A 72 -4.41 6.72 6.45
C LEU A 72 -3.66 7.74 7.28
N ILE A 73 -2.72 8.45 6.65
CA ILE A 73 -2.08 9.64 7.21
C ILE A 73 -2.59 10.86 6.45
N LEU A 74 -3.21 11.80 7.14
CA LEU A 74 -3.86 12.96 6.54
C LEU A 74 -2.92 14.18 6.55
N PRO A 75 -2.87 14.96 5.46
CA PRO A 75 -2.05 16.17 5.40
C PRO A 75 -2.47 17.22 6.43
N ALA A 76 -1.63 17.44 7.45
CA ALA A 76 -1.85 18.46 8.46
C ALA A 76 -0.56 18.89 9.16
N ALA A 77 -0.45 20.20 9.44
CA ALA A 77 0.58 20.73 10.32
C ALA A 77 0.47 20.10 11.72
N ALA A 78 1.62 19.96 12.40
CA ALA A 78 1.71 19.36 13.74
C ALA A 78 0.76 20.02 14.77
N ASP A 79 0.48 21.31 14.61
CA ASP A 79 -0.36 22.14 15.49
C ASP A 79 -1.76 22.43 14.92
N ALA A 80 -2.15 21.82 13.79
CA ALA A 80 -3.36 22.21 13.06
C ALA A 80 -4.65 22.05 13.87
N GLN A 81 -4.70 21.05 14.76
CA GLN A 81 -5.87 20.71 15.60
C GLN A 81 -7.20 20.71 14.82
N ALA A 82 -7.14 20.31 13.54
CA ALA A 82 -8.26 20.43 12.62
C ALA A 82 -9.37 19.43 13.02
N PRO A 83 -10.65 19.84 13.08
CA PRO A 83 -11.72 18.92 13.46
C PRO A 83 -11.93 17.87 12.37
N LEU A 84 -11.74 16.58 12.69
CA LEU A 84 -12.03 15.49 11.76
C LEU A 84 -13.43 14.91 12.04
N ARG A 85 -14.40 15.32 11.21
CA ARG A 85 -15.80 14.84 11.30
C ARG A 85 -16.14 13.74 10.30
N HIS A 86 -15.18 13.35 9.46
CA HIS A 86 -15.36 12.37 8.40
C HIS A 86 -14.94 10.99 8.88
N ARG A 87 -15.59 9.95 8.34
CA ARG A 87 -15.23 8.56 8.65
C ARG A 87 -14.00 8.14 7.86
N GLY A 88 -13.06 7.54 8.56
CA GLY A 88 -11.89 6.85 8.04
C GLY A 88 -11.61 5.62 8.89
N ARG A 89 -10.97 4.61 8.29
CA ARG A 89 -10.46 3.43 9.01
C ARG A 89 -8.95 3.39 8.85
N TYR A 90 -8.27 2.75 9.78
CA TYR A 90 -6.81 2.65 9.76
C TYR A 90 -6.12 4.03 9.79
N LEU A 91 -6.71 4.99 10.51
CA LEU A 91 -6.07 6.28 10.77
C LEU A 91 -4.80 6.04 11.57
N SER A 92 -3.68 6.50 11.03
CA SER A 92 -2.39 6.45 11.71
C SER A 92 -2.42 7.19 13.04
N ALA A 93 -1.63 6.71 14.00
CA ALA A 93 -1.28 7.47 15.20
C ALA A 93 -0.57 8.80 14.85
N LEU A 94 0.03 8.91 13.66
CA LEU A 94 0.58 10.18 13.16
C LEU A 94 -0.50 11.26 13.00
N ASN A 95 -1.79 10.94 12.95
CA ASN A 95 -2.84 11.97 12.92
C ASN A 95 -3.12 12.59 14.31
N GLU A 96 -2.61 11.99 15.39
CA GLU A 96 -2.75 12.53 16.74
C GLU A 96 -2.13 13.94 16.82
N ASN A 97 -2.75 14.82 17.61
CA ASN A 97 -2.42 16.24 17.76
C ASN A 97 -2.60 17.11 16.48
N ARG A 98 -2.61 16.50 15.30
CA ARG A 98 -2.89 17.17 14.02
C ARG A 98 -4.39 17.35 13.80
N PHE A 99 -5.20 16.36 14.21
CA PHE A 99 -6.66 16.40 14.13
C PHE A 99 -7.31 16.21 15.51
N SER A 100 -8.42 16.92 15.73
CA SER A 100 -9.24 16.80 16.93
C SER A 100 -10.46 15.90 16.71
N GLY A 101 -10.93 15.26 17.78
CA GLY A 101 -12.09 14.36 17.76
C GLY A 101 -11.79 12.94 17.27
N LEU A 102 -10.50 12.57 17.13
CA LEU A 102 -10.09 11.20 16.83
C LEU A 102 -10.52 10.26 17.95
N LYS A 103 -10.93 9.05 17.56
CA LYS A 103 -11.30 7.97 18.48
C LYS A 103 -10.45 6.76 18.17
N LEU A 104 -10.04 6.04 19.20
CA LEU A 104 -9.36 4.76 19.05
C LEU A 104 -10.21 3.82 18.19
N GLN A 105 -9.58 3.22 17.19
CA GLN A 105 -10.22 2.31 16.26
C GLN A 105 -10.03 0.86 16.74
N THR A 106 -10.98 -0.01 16.44
CA THR A 106 -10.85 -1.45 16.71
C THR A 106 -9.90 -2.13 15.71
N GLU A 107 -9.75 -1.51 14.54
CA GLU A 107 -8.84 -1.90 13.49
C GLU A 107 -7.38 -1.73 13.92
N GLN A 108 -6.54 -2.70 13.59
CA GLN A 108 -5.09 -2.64 13.80
C GLN A 108 -4.36 -2.93 12.49
N LEU A 109 -3.18 -2.34 12.34
CA LEU A 109 -2.27 -2.59 11.24
C LEU A 109 -1.05 -3.37 11.74
N ALA A 110 -0.59 -4.32 10.93
CA ALA A 110 0.68 -4.96 11.13
C ALA A 110 1.77 -4.09 10.50
N MET A 111 2.47 -3.31 11.33
CA MET A 111 3.59 -2.47 10.87
C MET A 111 4.83 -3.33 10.63
N ALA A 112 5.55 -3.03 9.55
CA ALA A 112 6.84 -3.65 9.28
C ALA A 112 7.83 -3.24 10.38
N ARG A 113 8.46 -4.22 11.02
CA ARG A 113 9.54 -3.96 11.99
C ARG A 113 10.80 -3.53 11.27
N THR A 114 11.61 -2.72 11.93
CA THR A 114 12.97 -2.44 11.49
C THR A 114 13.79 -3.74 11.45
N PRO A 115 14.81 -3.85 10.57
CA PRO A 115 15.66 -5.02 10.50
C PRO A 115 16.32 -5.42 11.84
N GLU A 116 16.55 -4.45 12.74
CA GLU A 116 17.19 -4.63 14.04
C GLU A 116 16.24 -5.23 15.07
N GLU A 117 14.93 -4.95 14.97
CA GLU A 117 13.88 -5.55 15.80
C GLU A 117 13.58 -7.01 15.41
N LEU A 118 14.05 -7.46 14.25
CA LEU A 118 13.93 -8.85 13.81
C LEU A 118 15.01 -9.73 14.45
N SER A 119 14.59 -10.84 15.06
CA SER A 119 15.50 -11.78 15.68
C SER A 119 16.58 -12.29 14.70
N LYS A 120 17.79 -12.54 15.22
CA LYS A 120 18.90 -13.10 14.42
C LYS A 120 18.49 -14.40 13.73
N LYS A 121 17.74 -15.27 14.42
CA LYS A 121 17.21 -16.54 13.89
C LYS A 121 16.24 -16.30 12.73
N PHE A 122 15.31 -15.37 12.87
CA PHE A 122 14.36 -15.03 11.79
C PHE A 122 15.09 -14.54 10.53
N ARG A 123 16.00 -13.57 10.69
CA ARG A 123 16.80 -13.05 9.56
C ARG A 123 17.66 -14.11 8.90
N TYR A 124 18.24 -15.02 9.69
CA TYR A 124 18.99 -16.16 9.16
C TYR A 124 18.09 -17.10 8.35
N ASN A 125 16.92 -17.46 8.89
CA ASN A 125 15.97 -18.33 8.20
C ASN A 125 15.53 -17.71 6.87
N GLN A 126 15.15 -16.43 6.83
CA GLN A 126 14.74 -15.78 5.58
C GLN A 126 15.85 -15.79 4.50
N ARG A 127 17.10 -15.54 4.90
CA ARG A 127 18.24 -15.66 3.97
C ARG A 127 18.50 -17.09 3.51
N ARG A 128 18.29 -18.07 4.39
CA ARG A 128 18.40 -19.49 4.04
C ARG A 128 17.31 -19.90 3.04
N GLU A 129 16.05 -19.51 3.27
CA GLU A 129 14.95 -19.80 2.35
C GLU A 129 15.19 -19.15 0.97
N LEU A 130 15.66 -17.90 0.94
CA LEU A 130 16.05 -17.26 -0.32
C LEU A 130 17.14 -18.06 -1.05
N ARG A 131 18.19 -18.48 -0.34
CA ARG A 131 19.26 -19.29 -0.94
C ARG A 131 18.75 -20.62 -1.49
N LEU A 132 17.92 -21.34 -0.73
CA LEU A 132 17.35 -22.62 -1.19
C LEU A 132 16.49 -22.44 -2.44
N LEU A 133 15.74 -21.36 -2.50
CA LEU A 133 14.96 -21.00 -3.68
C LEU A 133 15.88 -20.70 -4.88
N GLU A 134 16.95 -19.93 -4.70
CA GLU A 134 17.95 -19.64 -5.75
C GLU A 134 18.66 -20.93 -6.23
N GLU A 135 19.05 -21.82 -5.30
CA GLU A 135 19.66 -23.12 -5.60
C GLU A 135 18.70 -24.03 -6.39
N ALA A 136 17.39 -23.88 -6.19
CA ALA A 136 16.36 -24.57 -6.96
C ALA A 136 16.07 -23.93 -8.34
N GLY A 137 16.81 -22.89 -8.74
CA GLY A 137 16.60 -22.17 -10.00
C GLY A 137 15.64 -20.99 -9.89
N GLY A 138 15.37 -20.54 -8.66
CA GLY A 138 14.53 -19.38 -8.41
C GLY A 138 15.21 -18.06 -8.78
N VAL A 139 14.46 -17.13 -9.35
CA VAL A 139 14.96 -15.82 -9.80
C VAL A 139 14.06 -14.71 -9.28
N VAL A 140 14.66 -13.67 -8.70
CA VAL A 140 13.95 -12.46 -8.29
C VAL A 140 14.06 -11.42 -9.39
N ARG A 141 12.93 -10.91 -9.88
CA ARG A 141 12.88 -9.86 -10.91
C ARG A 141 12.11 -8.65 -10.39
N PRO A 142 12.63 -7.42 -10.55
CA PRO A 142 11.91 -6.24 -10.09
C PRO A 142 10.61 -6.04 -10.88
N VAL A 143 9.59 -5.48 -10.24
CA VAL A 143 8.29 -5.19 -10.91
C VAL A 143 8.42 -4.23 -12.10
N SER A 144 9.53 -3.47 -12.17
CA SER A 144 9.88 -2.59 -13.29
C SER A 144 10.07 -3.34 -14.62
N ASP A 145 10.44 -4.62 -14.57
CA ASP A 145 10.74 -5.44 -15.75
C ASP A 145 9.49 -5.92 -16.50
N PHE A 146 8.30 -5.63 -15.96
CA PHE A 146 7.02 -6.12 -16.46
C PHE A 146 6.09 -4.97 -16.78
N SER A 147 5.28 -5.12 -17.82
CA SER A 147 4.14 -4.24 -18.07
C SER A 147 3.05 -4.38 -17.01
N SER A 148 2.19 -3.38 -16.90
CA SER A 148 1.03 -3.39 -16.00
C SER A 148 0.07 -4.56 -16.30
N ALA A 149 -0.05 -4.94 -17.57
CA ALA A 149 -0.86 -6.10 -17.99
C ALA A 149 -0.26 -7.44 -17.53
N GLU A 150 1.06 -7.62 -17.67
CA GLU A 150 1.75 -8.82 -17.20
C GLU A 150 1.66 -8.96 -15.68
N LEU A 151 1.91 -7.87 -14.93
CA LEU A 151 1.79 -7.89 -13.47
C LEU A 151 0.36 -8.22 -13.01
N ALA A 152 -0.64 -7.66 -13.68
CA ALA A 152 -2.04 -7.97 -13.40
C ALA A 152 -2.36 -9.44 -13.63
N ALA A 153 -1.89 -10.01 -14.76
CA ALA A 153 -2.09 -11.42 -15.07
C ALA A 153 -1.41 -12.32 -14.02
N ILE A 154 -0.14 -12.04 -13.68
CA ILE A 154 0.61 -12.78 -12.66
C ILE A 154 -0.08 -12.71 -11.30
N TYR A 155 -0.46 -11.51 -10.86
CA TYR A 155 -1.14 -11.32 -9.58
C TYR A 155 -2.48 -12.04 -9.53
N CYS A 156 -3.34 -11.87 -10.54
CA CYS A 156 -4.66 -12.49 -10.55
C CYS A 156 -4.59 -14.02 -10.60
N ASP A 157 -3.68 -14.59 -11.38
CA ASP A 157 -3.45 -16.04 -11.45
C ASP A 157 -2.99 -16.59 -10.09
N LEU A 158 -1.89 -16.05 -9.55
CA LEU A 158 -1.33 -16.52 -8.27
C LEU A 158 -2.28 -16.30 -7.08
N PHE A 159 -3.05 -15.21 -7.09
CA PHE A 159 -4.08 -14.99 -6.09
C PHE A 159 -5.17 -16.07 -6.17
N GLN A 160 -5.66 -16.35 -7.38
CA GLN A 160 -6.70 -17.35 -7.58
C GLN A 160 -6.24 -18.76 -7.23
N ARG A 161 -5.00 -19.15 -7.59
CA ARG A 161 -4.42 -20.45 -7.19
C ARG A 161 -4.39 -20.61 -5.66
N ARG A 162 -4.00 -19.54 -4.95
CA ARG A 162 -3.90 -19.56 -3.49
C ARG A 162 -5.26 -19.63 -2.79
N TRP A 163 -6.25 -18.89 -3.28
CA TRP A 163 -7.49 -18.63 -2.54
C TRP A 163 -8.73 -19.32 -3.11
N GLY A 164 -8.67 -19.79 -4.37
CA GLY A 164 -9.80 -20.41 -5.06
C GLY A 164 -10.89 -19.45 -5.52
N PHE A 165 -10.65 -18.13 -5.48
CA PHE A 165 -11.57 -17.10 -5.94
C PHE A 165 -10.81 -15.89 -6.51
N PRO A 166 -11.44 -15.08 -7.38
CA PRO A 166 -10.76 -13.94 -8.02
C PRO A 166 -10.42 -12.83 -7.01
N ALA A 167 -9.31 -12.14 -7.25
CA ALA A 167 -8.92 -10.97 -6.47
C ALA A 167 -9.94 -9.83 -6.58
N THR A 168 -10.03 -9.01 -5.53
CA THR A 168 -10.81 -7.77 -5.60
C THR A 168 -10.23 -6.87 -6.69
N GLY A 169 -11.09 -6.30 -7.56
CA GLY A 169 -10.64 -5.46 -8.67
C GLY A 169 -10.03 -6.21 -9.85
N ALA A 170 -10.06 -7.56 -9.89
CA ALA A 170 -9.40 -8.35 -10.94
C ALA A 170 -9.74 -7.89 -12.37
N ALA A 171 -11.00 -7.55 -12.64
CA ALA A 171 -11.46 -7.10 -13.96
C ALA A 171 -10.82 -5.78 -14.44
N ARG A 172 -10.28 -4.96 -13.53
CA ARG A 172 -9.65 -3.66 -13.82
C ARG A 172 -8.20 -3.62 -13.31
N MET A 173 -7.62 -4.76 -12.96
CA MET A 173 -6.32 -4.83 -12.28
C MET A 173 -5.20 -4.17 -13.11
N ALA A 174 -5.13 -4.48 -14.41
CA ALA A 174 -4.12 -3.89 -15.30
C ALA A 174 -4.24 -2.36 -15.38
N GLU A 175 -5.46 -1.83 -15.43
CA GLU A 175 -5.71 -0.39 -15.43
C GLU A 175 -5.33 0.26 -14.09
N VAL A 176 -5.67 -0.37 -12.96
CA VAL A 176 -5.29 0.13 -11.62
C VAL A 176 -3.77 0.14 -11.45
N ILE A 177 -3.08 -0.93 -11.87
CA ILE A 177 -1.61 -0.98 -11.84
C ILE A 177 -1.03 0.11 -12.74
N GLU A 178 -1.59 0.34 -13.93
CA GLU A 178 -1.13 1.39 -14.84
C GLU A 178 -1.31 2.78 -14.23
N LEU A 179 -2.50 3.07 -13.67
CA LEU A 179 -2.79 4.33 -13.00
C LEU A 179 -1.85 4.60 -11.82
N LEU A 180 -1.31 3.57 -11.18
CA LEU A 180 -0.43 3.69 -10.01
C LEU A 180 1.02 3.27 -10.30
N ARG A 181 1.39 3.13 -11.57
CA ARG A 181 2.63 2.46 -12.00
C ARG A 181 3.88 3.07 -11.38
N GLU A 182 3.95 4.40 -11.33
CA GLU A 182 5.10 5.13 -10.79
C GLU A 182 5.27 4.97 -9.27
N LEU A 183 4.25 4.48 -8.57
CA LEU A 183 4.30 4.22 -7.12
C LEU A 183 4.61 2.76 -6.80
N LEU A 184 4.52 1.86 -7.78
CA LEU A 184 4.67 0.43 -7.56
C LEU A 184 6.13 0.07 -7.35
N ILE A 185 6.42 -0.65 -6.27
CA ILE A 185 7.77 -1.14 -5.93
C ILE A 185 7.75 -2.64 -5.67
N GLY A 186 8.94 -3.22 -5.51
CA GLY A 186 9.13 -4.60 -5.10
C GLY A 186 9.51 -5.52 -6.25
N SER A 187 9.25 -6.82 -6.07
CA SER A 187 9.69 -7.87 -7.00
C SER A 187 8.62 -8.92 -7.27
N VAL A 188 8.85 -9.69 -8.33
CA VAL A 188 8.18 -10.96 -8.65
C VAL A 188 9.21 -12.07 -8.54
N ILE A 189 8.85 -13.18 -7.90
CA ILE A 189 9.70 -14.36 -7.82
C ILE A 189 9.28 -15.35 -8.89
N PHE A 190 10.26 -15.89 -9.61
CA PHE A 190 10.12 -16.95 -10.59
C PHE A 190 10.81 -18.22 -10.11
N LEU A 191 10.32 -19.38 -10.55
CA LEU A 191 10.97 -20.68 -10.44
C LEU A 191 10.72 -21.45 -11.73
N ASN A 192 11.78 -21.92 -12.39
CA ASN A 192 11.69 -22.58 -13.71
C ASN A 192 10.87 -21.76 -14.73
N ASP A 193 11.18 -20.46 -14.83
CA ASP A 193 10.52 -19.47 -15.71
C ASP A 193 9.02 -19.23 -15.43
N ALA A 194 8.44 -19.86 -14.41
CA ALA A 194 7.07 -19.59 -13.97
C ALA A 194 7.06 -18.61 -12.77
N PRO A 195 6.18 -17.60 -12.75
CA PRO A 195 6.03 -16.73 -11.58
C PRO A 195 5.39 -17.53 -10.43
N ILE A 196 5.93 -17.39 -9.22
CA ILE A 196 5.47 -18.12 -8.03
C ILE A 196 5.10 -17.22 -6.85
N ALA A 197 5.51 -15.95 -6.85
CA ALA A 197 5.08 -14.98 -5.86
C ALA A 197 5.11 -13.55 -6.39
N ILE A 198 4.10 -12.77 -6.01
CA ILE A 198 4.00 -11.33 -6.29
C ILE A 198 3.28 -10.63 -5.15
N GLN A 199 3.64 -9.37 -4.90
CA GLN A 199 2.96 -8.48 -3.97
C GLN A 199 2.70 -7.15 -4.66
N LEU A 200 1.50 -6.60 -4.47
CA LEU A 200 1.19 -5.23 -4.84
C LEU A 200 1.61 -4.32 -3.68
N VAL A 201 2.76 -3.67 -3.84
CA VAL A 201 3.35 -2.76 -2.85
C VAL A 201 3.51 -1.39 -3.48
N TYR A 202 2.89 -0.37 -2.87
CA TYR A 202 3.00 1.01 -3.33
C TYR A 202 3.79 1.85 -2.33
N ARG A 203 4.58 2.78 -2.84
CA ARG A 203 5.38 3.73 -2.05
C ARG A 203 5.06 5.16 -2.44
N VAL A 204 4.97 6.03 -1.45
CA VAL A 204 5.10 7.49 -1.64
C VAL A 204 6.09 8.09 -0.65
N GLU A 205 6.71 9.19 -1.05
CA GLU A 205 7.65 9.94 -0.21
C GLU A 205 7.01 11.22 0.31
N ALA A 206 6.76 11.29 1.60
CA ALA A 206 6.33 12.50 2.28
C ALA A 206 7.55 13.31 2.76
N PRO A 207 7.38 14.57 3.18
CA PRO A 207 8.47 15.36 3.74
C PRO A 207 9.15 14.72 4.95
N GLU A 208 8.37 14.12 5.86
CA GLU A 208 8.84 13.60 7.14
C GLU A 208 9.00 12.06 7.19
N TRP A 209 8.46 11.30 6.22
CA TRP A 209 8.46 9.83 6.24
C TRP A 209 8.31 9.23 4.84
N ILE A 210 8.52 7.92 4.72
CA ILE A 210 8.11 7.14 3.54
C ILE A 210 6.91 6.27 3.90
N SER A 211 5.81 6.40 3.17
CA SER A 211 4.65 5.49 3.32
C SER A 211 4.78 4.36 2.31
N VAL A 212 4.78 3.13 2.80
CA VAL A 212 4.84 1.90 2.00
C VAL A 212 3.65 1.01 2.38
N GLU A 213 2.76 0.77 1.43
CA GLU A 213 1.53 0.01 1.66
C GLU A 213 1.60 -1.33 0.93
N TYR A 214 1.59 -2.42 1.70
CA TYR A 214 1.34 -3.75 1.15
C TYR A 214 -0.18 -3.97 1.03
N ILE A 215 -0.66 -3.95 -0.22
CA ILE A 215 -2.09 -4.07 -0.52
C ILE A 215 -2.53 -5.53 -0.37
N ASN A 216 -1.91 -6.41 -1.15
CA ASN A 216 -2.17 -7.85 -1.18
C ASN A 216 -1.12 -8.58 -2.03
N GLY A 217 -1.15 -9.91 -2.05
CA GLY A 217 -0.20 -10.72 -2.82
C GLY A 217 -0.77 -12.07 -3.25
N GLY A 218 -0.16 -12.64 -4.29
CA GLY A 218 -0.42 -13.98 -4.80
C GLY A 218 0.80 -14.87 -4.60
N VAL A 219 0.58 -16.15 -4.31
CA VAL A 219 1.66 -17.15 -4.29
C VAL A 219 1.18 -18.46 -4.90
N ASP A 220 2.09 -19.20 -5.51
CA ASP A 220 1.81 -20.55 -5.99
C ASP A 220 1.84 -21.52 -4.78
N PRO A 221 0.71 -22.16 -4.41
CA PRO A 221 0.67 -23.09 -3.29
C PRO A 221 1.53 -24.35 -3.49
N GLU A 222 1.85 -24.72 -4.74
CA GLU A 222 2.68 -25.88 -5.03
C GLU A 222 4.15 -25.68 -4.63
N THR A 223 4.59 -24.42 -4.51
CA THR A 223 5.97 -24.04 -4.17
C THR A 223 6.15 -23.67 -2.69
N ARG A 224 5.19 -24.06 -1.84
CA ARG A 224 5.16 -23.70 -0.41
C ARG A 224 6.41 -24.08 0.37
N GLU A 225 7.14 -25.11 -0.07
CA GLU A 225 8.36 -25.59 0.58
C GLU A 225 9.47 -24.53 0.62
N PHE A 226 9.47 -23.58 -0.34
CA PHE A 226 10.40 -22.46 -0.40
C PHE A 226 9.88 -21.18 0.27
N SER A 227 8.67 -21.23 0.85
CA SER A 227 8.02 -20.10 1.51
C SER A 227 8.07 -18.78 0.70
N PRO A 228 7.75 -18.78 -0.60
CA PRO A 228 8.12 -17.68 -1.51
C PRO A 228 7.43 -16.36 -1.14
N GLY A 229 6.22 -16.42 -0.57
CA GLY A 229 5.56 -15.22 -0.04
C GLY A 229 6.32 -14.56 1.13
N SER A 230 6.88 -15.35 2.04
CA SER A 230 7.68 -14.84 3.15
C SER A 230 9.03 -14.29 2.67
N VAL A 231 9.66 -14.99 1.73
CA VAL A 231 10.89 -14.51 1.07
C VAL A 231 10.63 -13.16 0.40
N LEU A 232 9.54 -13.04 -0.36
CA LEU A 232 9.20 -11.79 -1.04
C LEU A 232 8.88 -10.65 -0.06
N SER A 233 8.12 -10.90 1.01
CA SER A 233 7.91 -9.90 2.07
C SER A 233 9.22 -9.44 2.69
N PHE A 234 10.15 -10.36 2.94
CA PHE A 234 11.46 -10.02 3.50
C PHE A 234 12.27 -9.15 2.53
N LEU A 235 12.35 -9.51 1.26
CA LEU A 235 13.05 -8.72 0.23
C LEU A 235 12.46 -7.30 0.11
N ASN A 236 11.14 -7.19 -0.03
CA ASN A 236 10.46 -5.91 -0.19
C ASN A 236 10.62 -5.02 1.05
N THR A 237 10.54 -5.58 2.26
CA THR A 237 10.72 -4.80 3.51
C THR A 237 12.16 -4.38 3.75
N GLN A 238 13.16 -5.20 3.43
CA GLN A 238 14.57 -4.79 3.51
C GLN A 238 14.85 -3.63 2.54
N SER A 239 14.44 -3.76 1.29
CA SER A 239 14.63 -2.70 0.29
C SER A 239 13.93 -1.39 0.69
N ALA A 240 12.70 -1.47 1.23
CA ALA A 240 11.99 -0.30 1.74
C ALA A 240 12.74 0.40 2.88
N TRP A 241 13.28 -0.36 3.85
CA TRP A 241 14.06 0.19 4.95
C TRP A 241 15.40 0.78 4.51
N GLU A 242 16.10 0.12 3.59
CA GLU A 242 17.34 0.64 3.02
C GLU A 242 17.10 1.97 2.31
N HIS A 243 16.01 2.07 1.55
CA HIS A 243 15.62 3.31 0.90
C HIS A 243 15.25 4.42 1.90
N ALA A 244 14.47 4.10 2.93
CA ALA A 244 14.10 5.05 3.97
C ALA A 244 15.34 5.64 4.67
N ARG A 245 16.32 4.78 5.00
CA ARG A 245 17.62 5.20 5.58
C ARG A 245 18.45 6.07 4.64
N ALA A 246 18.47 5.75 3.35
CA ALA A 246 19.20 6.55 2.36
C ALA A 246 18.67 7.98 2.24
N LEU A 247 17.41 8.21 2.63
CA LEU A 247 16.76 9.51 2.63
C LEU A 247 16.63 10.13 4.04
N ASP A 248 17.22 9.52 5.06
CA ASP A 248 17.10 9.92 6.46
C ASP A 248 15.63 10.04 6.93
N LYS A 249 14.80 9.09 6.50
CA LYS A 249 13.36 9.04 6.81
C LYS A 249 12.98 7.74 7.53
N PRO A 250 12.00 7.80 8.45
CA PRO A 250 11.35 6.62 9.01
C PRO A 250 10.41 5.93 8.01
#